data_AF-A0A8T6CE38-F1
#
_entry.id   AF-A0A8T6CE38-F1
#
_cell.length_a   1.000
_cell.length_b   1.000
_cell.length_c   1.000
_cell.angle_alpha   90.00
_cell.angle_beta   90.00
_cell.angle_gamma   90.00
#
_symmetry.space_group_name_H-M   'P 1'
#
loop_
_entity.id
_entity.type
_entity.pdbx_description
1 polymer ?
#
loop_
_entity_poly.entity_id
_entity_poly.type
_entity_poly.pdbx_seq_one_letter_code
_entity_poly.pdbx_strand_id
1 'polypeptide(L)'
;MQVFADTGIAPHLVAIGHSYTGDVEYLREVLEAGHYLSIDRFRWMPNIEGDVIAAIATLCAEGRADRIMLSHDHAPEHNSYRRHGPHESPSGFTYIVNEIRPRMSEAGIPDADVEAMLFEAPRTFLEGGRG
;
A
#
# COMPACT_ATOMS: atom_id res chain seq x y z
N MET A 1 7.64 13.64 8.47
CA MET A 1 6.37 13.73 9.22
C MET A 1 6.15 15.07 9.93
N GLN A 2 7.20 15.87 10.18
CA GLN A 2 7.11 17.19 10.83
C GLN A 2 6.01 18.12 10.28
N VAL A 3 5.87 18.21 8.95
CA VAL A 3 4.86 19.07 8.31
C VAL A 3 3.42 18.77 8.76
N PHE A 4 3.10 17.51 9.05
CA PHE A 4 1.77 17.13 9.55
C PHE A 4 1.66 17.37 11.06
N ALA A 5 2.72 17.14 11.81
CA ALA A 5 2.75 17.46 13.23
C ALA A 5 2.52 18.97 13.47
N ASP A 6 3.12 19.82 12.63
CA ASP A 6 3.01 21.28 12.74
C ASP A 6 1.60 21.81 12.43
N THR A 7 0.80 21.09 11.64
CA THR A 7 -0.59 21.49 11.35
C THR A 7 -1.58 21.06 12.43
N GLY A 8 -1.17 20.20 13.36
CA GLY A 8 -2.03 19.62 14.39
C GLY A 8 -3.06 18.62 13.85
N ILE A 9 -2.93 18.17 12.60
CA ILE A 9 -3.80 17.12 12.06
C ILE A 9 -3.57 15.82 12.82
N ALA A 10 -4.66 15.11 13.12
CA ALA A 10 -4.54 13.83 13.81
C ALA A 10 -3.83 12.80 12.89
N PRO A 11 -2.81 12.06 13.38
CA PRO A 11 -2.00 11.20 12.52
C PRO A 11 -2.76 10.14 11.72
N HIS A 12 -3.82 9.57 12.31
CA HIS A 12 -4.70 8.57 11.67
C HIS A 12 -5.49 9.11 10.48
N LEU A 13 -5.50 10.43 10.24
CA LEU A 13 -6.12 11.08 9.09
C LEU A 13 -5.12 11.36 7.96
N VAL A 14 -3.88 10.87 8.08
CA VAL A 14 -2.83 11.07 7.09
C VAL A 14 -2.38 9.72 6.53
N ALA A 15 -2.36 9.62 5.20
CA ALA A 15 -1.77 8.51 4.47
C ALA A 15 -0.60 9.04 3.63
N ILE A 16 0.51 8.31 3.65
CA ILE A 16 1.69 8.63 2.85
C ILE A 16 1.64 7.81 1.56
N GLY A 17 1.37 8.50 0.45
CA GLY A 17 1.39 7.95 -0.91
C GLY A 17 2.79 7.50 -1.32
N HIS A 18 2.87 6.51 -2.21
CA HIS A 18 4.15 6.00 -2.75
C HIS A 18 5.18 5.66 -1.66
N SER A 19 4.69 5.15 -0.53
CA SER A 19 5.47 5.12 0.72
C SER A 19 6.72 4.24 0.67
N TYR A 20 6.75 3.20 -0.17
CA TYR A 20 7.95 2.38 -0.33
C TYR A 20 9.05 3.10 -1.11
N THR A 21 10.16 3.39 -0.42
CA THR A 21 11.35 4.06 -0.94
C THR A 21 12.58 3.15 -1.03
N GLY A 22 12.44 1.86 -0.71
CA GLY A 22 13.56 0.92 -0.59
C GLY A 22 14.08 0.74 0.84
N ASP A 23 13.44 1.37 1.82
CA ASP A 23 13.84 1.32 3.24
C ASP A 23 12.64 0.95 4.12
N VAL A 24 12.73 -0.19 4.81
CA VAL A 24 11.69 -0.64 5.74
C VAL A 24 11.68 0.16 7.04
N GLU A 25 12.81 0.73 7.46
CA GLU A 25 12.87 1.57 8.66
C GLU A 25 12.06 2.85 8.46
N TYR A 26 12.15 3.46 7.27
CA TYR A 26 11.29 4.58 6.92
C TYR A 26 9.79 4.25 7.04
N LEU A 27 9.38 3.06 6.60
CA LEU A 27 8.00 2.62 6.74
C LEU A 27 7.60 2.47 8.21
N ARG A 28 8.49 1.94 9.05
CA ARG A 28 8.28 1.85 10.49
C ARG A 28 8.13 3.24 11.11
N GLU A 29 8.99 4.19 10.77
CA GLU A 29 8.89 5.57 11.26
C GLU A 29 7.53 6.21 10.92
N VAL A 30 7.01 5.98 9.71
CA VAL A 30 5.69 6.48 9.30
C VAL A 30 4.57 5.83 10.12
N LEU A 31 4.64 4.51 10.34
CA LEU A 31 3.67 3.77 11.16
C LEU A 31 3.74 4.16 12.64
N GLU A 32 4.93 4.36 13.19
CA GLU A 32 5.16 4.81 14.57
C GLU A 32 4.64 6.22 14.82
N ALA A 33 4.74 7.09 13.81
CA ALA A 33 4.11 8.41 13.85
C ALA A 33 2.56 8.34 13.81
N GLY A 34 1.98 7.16 13.56
CA GLY A 34 0.54 6.92 13.54
C GLY A 34 -0.13 7.19 12.19
N HIS A 35 0.65 7.31 11.12
CA HIS A 35 0.17 7.51 9.77
C HIS A 35 -0.09 6.18 9.05
N TYR A 36 -0.87 6.24 7.97
CA TYR A 36 -1.06 5.10 7.08
C TYR A 36 0.02 5.05 6.00
N LEU A 37 0.43 3.84 5.63
CA LEU A 37 1.21 3.56 4.44
C LEU A 37 0.27 3.31 3.27
N SER A 38 0.44 4.05 2.16
CA SER A 38 -0.16 3.67 0.89
C SER A 38 0.91 3.05 0.00
N ILE A 39 0.78 1.76 -0.24
CA ILE A 39 1.64 0.97 -1.12
C ILE A 39 0.89 0.76 -2.43
N ASP A 40 1.22 1.59 -3.41
CA ASP A 40 0.35 1.84 -4.55
C ASP A 40 1.03 1.62 -5.91
N ARG A 41 2.29 1.15 -5.97
CA ARG A 41 3.08 1.04 -7.21
C ARG A 41 3.31 -0.38 -7.74
N PHE A 42 2.52 -1.34 -7.30
CA PHE A 42 2.49 -2.66 -7.94
C PHE A 42 2.17 -2.51 -9.43
N ARG A 43 2.73 -3.39 -10.27
CA ARG A 43 2.74 -3.35 -11.74
C ARG A 43 3.58 -2.24 -12.36
N TRP A 44 3.65 -1.05 -11.73
CA TRP A 44 4.44 0.07 -12.22
C TRP A 44 5.94 -0.11 -11.98
N MET A 45 6.31 -0.80 -10.90
CA MET A 45 7.70 -1.08 -10.54
C MET A 45 7.95 -2.59 -10.34
N PRO A 46 7.76 -3.42 -11.39
CA PRO A 46 7.79 -4.88 -11.27
C PRO A 46 9.12 -5.43 -10.75
N ASN A 47 10.22 -4.70 -10.98
CA ASN A 47 11.56 -5.10 -10.57
C ASN A 47 11.81 -5.03 -9.05
N ILE A 48 10.99 -4.31 -8.29
CA ILE A 48 11.13 -4.19 -6.83
C ILE A 48 9.95 -4.80 -6.06
N GLU A 49 8.97 -5.41 -6.72
CA GLU A 49 7.79 -5.94 -6.03
C GLU A 49 8.14 -7.03 -5.01
N GLY A 50 9.20 -7.82 -5.27
CA GLY A 50 9.70 -8.78 -4.31
C GLY A 50 10.16 -8.11 -3.01
N ASP A 51 10.90 -7.00 -3.12
CA ASP A 51 11.39 -6.24 -1.98
C ASP A 51 10.26 -5.53 -1.23
N VAL A 52 9.26 -5.01 -1.96
CA VAL A 52 8.04 -4.44 -1.39
C VAL A 52 7.27 -5.50 -0.59
N ILE A 53 7.06 -6.70 -1.16
CA ILE A 53 6.37 -7.79 -0.47
C ILE A 53 7.15 -8.24 0.77
N ALA A 54 8.48 -8.33 0.69
CA ALA A 54 9.32 -8.68 1.84
C ALA A 54 9.25 -7.63 2.97
N ALA A 55 9.19 -6.34 2.62
CA ALA A 55 8.99 -5.27 3.60
C ALA A 55 7.59 -5.34 4.23
N ILE A 56 6.54 -5.56 3.43
CA ILE A 56 5.17 -5.77 3.95
C ILE A 56 5.15 -6.98 4.89
N ALA A 57 5.76 -8.11 4.51
CA ALA A 57 5.83 -9.31 5.35
C ALA A 57 6.51 -9.03 6.70
N THR A 58 7.58 -8.24 6.69
CA THR A 58 8.26 -7.79 7.91
C THR A 58 7.33 -6.99 8.81
N LEU A 59 6.60 -6.02 8.26
CA LEU A 59 5.68 -5.16 9.01
C LEU A 59 4.43 -5.93 9.50
N CYS A 60 3.93 -6.87 8.71
CA CYS A 60 2.84 -7.78 9.11
C CYS A 60 3.26 -8.66 10.28
N ALA A 61 4.48 -9.22 10.26
CA ALA A 61 5.02 -9.97 11.40
C ALA A 61 5.17 -9.13 12.68
N GLU A 62 5.26 -7.81 12.55
CA GLU A 62 5.27 -6.84 13.64
C GLU A 62 3.86 -6.37 14.07
N GLY A 63 2.81 -6.90 13.45
CA GLY A 63 1.42 -6.57 13.76
C GLY A 63 0.97 -5.20 13.24
N ARG A 64 1.54 -4.72 12.13
CA ARG A 64 1.28 -3.37 11.57
C ARG A 64 0.33 -3.35 10.37
N ALA A 65 -0.31 -4.47 10.04
CA ALA A 65 -1.14 -4.61 8.83
C ALA A 65 -2.34 -3.64 8.79
N ASP A 66 -2.86 -3.25 9.96
CA ASP A 66 -4.02 -2.37 10.14
C ASP A 66 -3.82 -0.92 9.64
N ARG A 67 -2.58 -0.54 9.34
CA ARG A 67 -2.20 0.79 8.85
C ARG A 67 -1.54 0.75 7.47
N ILE A 68 -1.55 -0.39 6.79
CA ILE A 68 -1.03 -0.52 5.42
C ILE A 68 -2.22 -0.61 4.47
N MET A 69 -2.22 0.19 3.41
CA MET A 69 -3.23 0.16 2.34
C MET A 69 -2.57 -0.21 1.01
N LEU A 70 -3.19 -1.16 0.30
CA LEU A 70 -2.73 -1.57 -1.03
C LEU A 70 -3.55 -0.86 -2.12
N SER A 71 -2.87 -0.35 -3.14
CA SER A 71 -3.52 0.24 -4.31
C SER A 71 -2.65 0.09 -5.56
N HIS A 72 -3.08 0.66 -6.68
CA HIS A 72 -2.48 0.46 -7.99
C HIS A 72 -1.81 1.70 -8.57
N ASP A 73 -2.11 2.89 -8.02
CA ASP A 73 -1.76 4.20 -8.62
C ASP A 73 -1.96 4.20 -10.14
N HIS A 74 -3.02 3.51 -10.57
CA HIS A 74 -3.23 3.23 -11.97
C HIS A 74 -4.05 4.37 -12.55
N ALA A 75 -3.41 5.19 -13.39
CA ALA A 75 -4.05 6.29 -14.10
C ALA A 75 -4.07 5.99 -15.61
N PRO A 76 -5.14 5.36 -16.14
CA PRO A 76 -5.23 4.97 -17.55
C PRO A 76 -5.12 6.15 -18.52
N GLU A 77 -5.64 7.32 -18.12
CA GLU A 77 -5.70 8.53 -18.95
C GLU A 77 -4.49 9.47 -18.81
N HIS A 78 -3.62 9.26 -17.81
CA HIS A 78 -2.45 10.11 -17.60
C HIS A 78 -1.34 9.87 -18.64
N ASN A 79 -1.47 8.82 -19.44
CA ASN A 79 -0.56 8.55 -20.55
C ASN A 79 -0.99 9.31 -21.80
N SER A 80 -0.56 10.56 -21.91
CA SER A 80 -0.53 11.32 -23.18
C SER A 80 0.25 10.62 -24.31
N TYR A 81 0.84 9.44 -24.07
CA TYR A 81 1.62 8.64 -25.01
C TYR A 81 1.05 7.26 -25.38
N ARG A 82 -0.11 6.81 -24.88
CA ARG A 82 -0.72 5.56 -25.38
C ARG A 82 -2.22 5.71 -25.60
N ARG A 83 -2.59 5.72 -26.89
CA ARG A 83 -3.93 5.33 -27.33
C ARG A 83 -4.26 4.00 -26.67
N HIS A 84 -5.28 3.99 -25.81
CA HIS A 84 -6.06 2.84 -25.32
C HIS A 84 -5.57 1.50 -25.89
N GLY A 85 -4.49 0.97 -25.30
CA GLY A 85 -4.13 -0.42 -25.55
C GLY A 85 -5.26 -1.31 -25.04
N PRO A 86 -5.37 -2.56 -25.50
CA PRO A 86 -6.35 -3.48 -24.95
C PRO A 86 -6.23 -3.49 -23.42
N HIS A 87 -7.36 -3.59 -22.71
CA HIS A 87 -7.36 -3.93 -21.30
C HIS A 87 -6.74 -5.33 -21.17
N GLU A 88 -5.42 -5.39 -21.11
CA GLU A 88 -4.67 -6.63 -20.95
C GLU A 88 -5.05 -7.23 -19.61
N SER A 89 -5.25 -8.55 -19.60
CA SER A 89 -5.48 -9.30 -18.38
C SER A 89 -4.13 -9.73 -17.77
N PRO A 90 -3.93 -9.61 -16.45
CA PRO A 90 -4.83 -8.94 -15.51
C PRO A 90 -4.87 -7.42 -15.75
N SER A 91 -6.06 -6.84 -15.58
CA SER A 91 -6.24 -5.40 -15.60
C SER A 91 -5.34 -4.74 -14.56
N GLY A 92 -4.90 -3.51 -14.82
CA GLY A 92 -4.19 -2.71 -13.83
C GLY A 92 -4.93 -2.62 -12.49
N PHE A 93 -6.26 -2.68 -12.49
CA PHE A 93 -7.10 -2.66 -11.28
C PHE A 93 -7.31 -4.03 -10.61
N THR A 94 -6.96 -5.13 -11.28
CA THR A 94 -7.08 -6.49 -10.73
C THR A 94 -5.73 -7.12 -10.42
N TYR A 95 -4.63 -6.41 -10.71
CA TYR A 95 -3.27 -6.92 -10.57
C TYR A 95 -2.94 -7.31 -9.13
N ILE A 96 -3.33 -6.51 -8.14
CA ILE A 96 -3.06 -6.85 -6.74
C ILE A 96 -3.76 -8.15 -6.35
N VAL A 97 -5.03 -8.32 -6.73
CA VAL A 97 -5.81 -9.50 -6.36
C VAL A 97 -5.33 -10.75 -7.09
N ASN A 98 -5.01 -10.63 -8.39
CA ASN A 98 -4.69 -11.78 -9.23
C ASN A 98 -3.22 -12.21 -9.13
N GLU A 99 -2.30 -11.28 -8.94
CA GLU A 99 -0.85 -11.54 -9.04
C GLU A 99 -0.11 -11.30 -7.72
N ILE A 100 -0.44 -10.22 -7.00
CA ILE A 100 0.31 -9.86 -5.77
C ILE A 100 -0.18 -10.65 -4.56
N ARG A 101 -1.48 -10.83 -4.40
CA ARG A 101 -2.05 -11.59 -3.27
C ARG A 101 -1.50 -13.03 -3.19
N PRO A 102 -1.40 -13.81 -4.29
CA PRO A 102 -0.74 -15.12 -4.25
C PRO A 102 0.71 -15.04 -3.78
N ARG A 103 1.48 -14.07 -4.29
CA ARG A 103 2.90 -13.88 -3.92
C ARG A 103 3.08 -13.43 -2.47
N MET A 104 2.15 -12.66 -1.92
CA MET A 104 2.11 -12.31 -0.50
C MET A 104 1.87 -13.56 0.36
N SER A 105 0.98 -14.45 -0.06
CA SER A 105 0.74 -15.74 0.60
C SER A 105 1.99 -16.63 0.57
N GLU A 106 2.66 -16.73 -0.58
CA GLU A 106 3.95 -17.44 -0.72
C GLU A 106 5.05 -16.86 0.17
N ALA A 107 5.03 -15.55 0.40
CA ALA A 107 5.94 -14.85 1.31
C ALA A 107 5.57 -15.00 2.81
N GLY A 108 4.51 -15.76 3.13
CA GLY A 108 4.09 -16.04 4.49
C GLY A 108 3.22 -14.97 5.14
N ILE A 109 2.69 -14.01 4.37
CA ILE A 109 1.74 -13.03 4.88
C ILE A 109 0.39 -13.73 5.09
N PRO A 110 -0.18 -13.72 6.31
CA PRO A 110 -1.50 -14.30 6.57
C PRO A 110 -2.59 -13.66 5.71
N ASP A 111 -3.56 -14.47 5.26
CA ASP A 111 -4.72 -13.96 4.50
C ASP A 111 -5.48 -12.86 5.26
N ALA A 112 -5.55 -12.97 6.59
CA ALA A 112 -6.18 -11.95 7.45
C ALA A 112 -5.46 -10.60 7.38
N ASP A 113 -4.13 -10.57 7.27
CA ASP A 113 -3.38 -9.33 7.13
C ASP A 113 -3.59 -8.74 5.73
N VAL A 114 -3.64 -9.59 4.69
CA VAL A 114 -3.98 -9.13 3.33
C VAL A 114 -5.39 -8.53 3.27
N GLU A 115 -6.36 -9.16 3.93
CA GLU A 115 -7.72 -8.63 4.06
C GLU A 115 -7.75 -7.31 4.84
N ALA A 116 -7.02 -7.22 5.95
CA ALA A 116 -6.88 -5.98 6.70
C ALA A 116 -6.36 -4.85 5.81
N MET A 117 -5.33 -5.11 4.98
CA MET A 117 -4.74 -4.09 4.11
C MET A 117 -5.63 -3.70 2.91
N LEU A 118 -6.46 -4.62 2.42
CA LEU A 118 -7.33 -4.37 1.26
C LEU A 118 -8.68 -3.75 1.65
N PHE A 119 -9.18 -4.04 2.85
CA PHE A 119 -10.54 -3.67 3.25
C PHE A 119 -10.58 -2.83 4.52
N GLU A 120 -10.05 -3.34 5.62
CA GLU A 120 -10.25 -2.72 6.94
C GLU A 120 -9.44 -1.42 7.13
N ALA A 121 -8.18 -1.40 6.70
CA ALA A 121 -7.33 -0.22 6.76
C ALA A 121 -7.88 0.92 5.89
N PRO A 122 -8.21 0.71 4.58
CA PRO A 122 -8.87 1.73 3.77
C PRO A 122 -10.22 2.17 4.34
N ARG A 123 -11.04 1.25 4.83
CA ARG A 123 -12.33 1.59 5.45
C ARG A 123 -12.14 2.53 6.63
N THR A 124 -11.30 2.14 7.59
CA THR A 124 -11.05 2.91 8.80
C THR A 124 -10.51 4.29 8.47
N PHE A 125 -9.55 4.38 7.53
CA PHE A 125 -8.99 5.64 7.08
C PHE A 125 -10.04 6.57 6.45
N LEU A 126 -10.84 6.04 5.51
CA LEU A 126 -11.84 6.82 4.76
C LEU A 126 -13.06 7.20 5.62
N GLU A 127 -13.39 6.42 6.65
CA GLU A 127 -14.40 6.77 7.66
C GLU A 127 -13.88 7.80 8.69
N GLY A 128 -12.57 8.10 8.69
CA GLY A 128 -11.94 8.93 9.72
C GLY A 128 -11.93 8.27 11.10
N GLY A 129 -11.96 6.93 11.14
CA GLY A 129 -11.91 6.14 12.36
C GLY A 129 -10.54 6.21 13.04
N ARG A 130 -10.52 6.07 14.36
CA ARG A 130 -9.27 6.16 15.14
C ARG A 130 -8.39 4.90 15.04
N GLY A 131 -8.94 3.79 14.52
CA GLY A 131 -8.34 2.46 14.67
C GLY A 131 -8.46 1.95 16.09
#